data_AF-A0A852VKY1-F1
#
_entry.id   AF-A0A852VKY1-F1
#
_cell.length_a   1.000
_cell.length_b   1.000
_cell.length_c   1.000
_cell.angle_alpha   90.00
_cell.angle_beta   90.00
_cell.angle_gamma   90.00
#
_symmetry.space_group_name_H-M   'P 1'
#
loop_
_entity.id
_entity.type
_entity.pdbx_description
1 polymer ?
#
loop_
_entity_poly.entity_id
_entity_poly.type
_entity_poly.pdbx_seq_one_letter_code
_entity_poly.pdbx_strand_id
1 'polypeptide(L)'
;MRPTSTKTFYFQSDAHSLGGFVQHPSQKVIPSQAHSSLPAVGGHVTTTTGAFDHDSVVSCRTAYTRVSGREQGEEGPWSMVTTSVIEGLNIMEVVTADRIVGQVSLQYAKGVRFPRISFAGSRFDGLRVAGRDVVPVMNKKFMTLQCEDEDCLPLKEFQKASREQGRTIIKSANAKKVKWVHDRFSWMDSEPKPGEDRCVLCSLVDGVDQNVPGRSFGHVLEIPEFGRIFLGEFTPSCGSVRLSMIRAELGCSIQGNISAGVVGGGGSTFPP
;
A
#
# COMPACT_ATOMS: atom_id res chain seq x y z
N MET A 1 41.96 2.67 -24.23
CA MET A 1 40.79 2.11 -23.52
C MET A 1 39.86 3.27 -23.18
N ARG A 2 38.69 3.38 -23.81
CA ARG A 2 37.65 4.29 -23.30
C ARG A 2 37.10 3.66 -22.02
N PRO A 3 36.94 4.41 -20.91
CA PRO A 3 36.28 3.85 -19.73
C PRO A 3 34.86 3.43 -20.15
N THR A 4 34.52 2.17 -19.88
CA THR A 4 33.15 1.68 -20.00
C THR A 4 32.28 2.52 -19.09
N SER A 5 31.41 3.33 -19.70
CA SER A 5 30.46 4.20 -19.01
C SER A 5 29.52 3.33 -18.18
N THR A 6 29.83 3.12 -16.90
CA THR A 6 29.06 2.25 -16.01
C THR A 6 27.82 3.02 -15.58
N LYS A 7 26.65 2.46 -15.86
CA LYS A 7 25.37 3.08 -15.48
C LYS A 7 25.16 2.95 -13.97
N THR A 8 24.84 4.05 -13.30
CA THR A 8 24.60 4.04 -11.83
C THR A 8 23.11 3.90 -11.55
N PHE A 9 22.74 2.97 -10.68
CA PHE A 9 21.36 2.84 -10.17
C PHE A 9 21.21 3.55 -8.83
N TYR A 10 20.18 4.39 -8.73
CA TYR A 10 19.81 5.03 -7.47
C TYR A 10 18.55 4.37 -6.92
N PHE A 11 18.70 3.79 -5.73
CA PHE A 11 17.58 3.20 -5.00
C PHE A 11 16.70 4.29 -4.40
N GLN A 12 15.39 4.06 -4.40
CA GLN A 12 14.43 4.90 -3.69
C GLN A 12 13.48 4.01 -2.90
N SER A 13 13.56 4.04 -1.57
CA SER A 13 12.58 3.32 -0.77
C SER A 13 12.44 3.88 0.62
N ASP A 14 11.20 3.89 1.08
CA ASP A 14 10.80 4.38 2.37
C ASP A 14 9.70 3.48 2.96
N ALA A 15 9.59 3.47 4.28
CA ALA A 15 8.53 2.79 4.97
C ALA A 15 8.21 3.49 6.28
N HIS A 16 6.94 3.46 6.68
CA HIS A 16 6.53 3.77 8.04
C HIS A 16 5.38 2.84 8.44
N SER A 17 5.30 2.55 9.73
CA SER A 17 4.34 1.58 10.23
C SER A 17 2.99 2.19 10.50
N LEU A 18 2.93 3.39 11.05
CA LEU A 18 1.69 4.05 11.41
C LEU A 18 1.87 5.56 11.32
N GLY A 19 0.84 6.28 10.91
CA GLY A 19 0.84 7.75 10.91
C GLY A 19 -0.52 8.28 10.51
N GLY A 20 -0.69 9.59 10.56
CA GLY A 20 -1.98 10.19 10.21
C GLY A 20 -2.12 11.63 10.63
N PHE A 21 -3.35 12.10 10.54
CA PHE A 21 -3.75 13.45 10.94
C PHE A 21 -5.19 13.42 11.45
N VAL A 22 -5.39 13.96 12.64
CA VAL A 22 -6.70 14.21 13.24
C VAL A 22 -7.09 15.64 12.93
N GLN A 23 -8.24 15.83 12.29
CA GLN A 23 -8.81 17.13 11.96
C GLN A 23 -9.74 17.66 13.06
N HIS A 24 -10.58 16.79 13.62
CA HIS A 24 -11.46 17.08 14.76
C HIS A 24 -11.27 16.01 15.84
N PRO A 25 -11.31 16.35 17.14
CA PRO A 25 -11.64 17.67 17.71
C PRO A 25 -10.47 18.66 17.74
N SER A 26 -9.23 18.18 17.57
CA SER A 26 -8.03 19.02 17.57
C SER A 26 -7.18 18.67 16.36
N GLN A 27 -6.78 19.68 15.58
CA GLN A 27 -5.91 19.55 14.40
C GLN A 27 -4.51 19.06 14.81
N LYS A 28 -4.33 17.75 14.89
CA LYS A 28 -3.10 17.11 15.38
C LYS A 28 -2.53 16.15 14.34
N VAL A 29 -1.22 16.21 14.18
CA VAL A 29 -0.47 15.22 13.40
C VAL A 29 -0.20 14.01 14.30
N ILE A 30 -0.51 12.82 13.78
CA ILE A 30 -0.06 11.55 14.35
C ILE A 30 1.31 11.25 13.70
N PRO A 31 2.43 11.37 14.44
CA PRO A 31 3.75 11.25 13.85
C PRO A 31 3.97 9.87 13.23
N SER A 32 4.71 9.83 12.12
CA SER A 32 5.07 8.57 11.48
C SER A 32 5.93 7.72 12.41
N GLN A 33 5.47 6.51 12.70
CA GLN A 33 6.12 5.55 13.58
C GLN A 33 7.03 4.60 12.79
N ALA A 34 8.16 4.27 13.40
CA ALA A 34 9.18 3.37 12.84
C ALA A 34 9.55 3.72 11.39
N HIS A 35 9.79 5.00 11.07
CA HIS A 35 10.16 5.41 9.73
C HIS A 35 11.56 4.88 9.35
N SER A 36 11.72 4.31 8.15
CA SER A 36 13.01 4.02 7.53
C SER A 36 13.08 4.57 6.10
N SER A 37 14.27 4.99 5.68
CA SER A 37 14.57 5.42 4.31
C SER A 37 15.88 4.78 3.85
N LEU A 38 15.91 4.25 2.64
CA LEU A 38 17.08 3.60 2.07
C LEU A 38 18.02 4.66 1.46
N PRO A 39 19.34 4.59 1.73
CA PRO A 39 20.31 5.40 1.01
C PRO A 39 20.23 5.15 -0.50
N ALA A 40 20.50 6.17 -1.30
CA ALA A 40 20.40 6.05 -2.76
C ALA A 40 21.37 5.03 -3.38
N VAL A 41 22.43 4.68 -2.64
CA VAL A 41 23.42 3.65 -3.02
C VAL A 41 23.01 2.22 -2.59
N GLY A 42 21.83 2.06 -1.98
CA GLY A 42 21.35 0.80 -1.45
C GLY A 42 21.80 0.55 -0.01
N GLY A 43 21.88 -0.71 0.37
CA GLY A 43 22.21 -1.15 1.73
C GLY A 43 21.01 -1.67 2.50
N HIS A 44 21.05 -1.52 3.81
CA HIS A 44 20.06 -2.08 4.72
C HIS A 44 19.76 -1.14 5.88
N VAL A 45 18.49 -0.81 6.09
CA VAL A 45 18.02 0.03 7.18
C VAL A 45 16.85 -0.66 7.87
N THR A 46 16.87 -0.68 9.19
CA THR A 46 15.78 -1.17 10.03
C THR A 46 15.49 -0.13 11.11
N THR A 47 14.22 0.10 11.40
CA THR A 47 13.79 0.95 12.51
C THR A 47 12.68 0.26 13.26
N THR A 48 12.71 0.32 14.59
CA THR A 48 11.71 -0.29 15.47
C THR A 48 11.23 0.76 16.46
N THR A 49 9.95 0.70 16.81
CA THR A 49 9.35 1.45 17.90
C THR A 49 8.65 0.48 18.86
N GLY A 50 8.66 0.82 20.14
CA GLY A 50 7.96 0.07 21.17
C GLY A 50 6.45 0.30 21.12
N ALA A 51 5.79 0.14 22.27
CA ALA A 51 4.38 0.47 22.40
C ALA A 51 4.17 1.97 22.14
N PHE A 52 3.12 2.27 21.37
CA PHE A 52 2.75 3.62 20.98
C PHE A 52 1.24 3.77 21.14
N ASP A 53 0.81 4.87 21.75
CA ASP A 53 -0.58 5.30 21.82
C ASP A 53 -0.63 6.80 21.54
N HIS A 54 -1.50 7.21 20.63
CA HIS A 54 -1.73 8.61 20.32
C HIS A 54 -3.16 9.00 20.65
N ASP A 55 -3.32 9.64 21.80
CA ASP A 55 -4.59 10.17 22.31
C ASP A 55 -5.73 9.12 22.28
N SER A 56 -5.40 7.83 22.45
CA SER A 56 -6.34 6.70 22.31
C SER A 56 -7.07 6.62 20.96
N VAL A 57 -6.64 7.40 19.96
CA VAL A 57 -7.16 7.35 18.59
C VAL A 57 -6.56 6.16 17.86
N VAL A 58 -5.26 5.99 18.02
CA VAL A 58 -4.54 4.86 17.45
C VAL A 58 -3.38 4.42 18.32
N SER A 59 -3.22 3.13 18.45
CA SER A 59 -2.14 2.52 19.20
C SER A 59 -1.63 1.24 18.54
N CYS A 60 -0.43 0.84 18.95
CA CYS A 60 0.13 -0.47 18.64
C CYS A 60 1.05 -0.96 19.75
N ARG A 61 1.24 -2.27 19.86
CA ARG A 61 2.15 -2.86 20.85
C ARG A 61 3.61 -2.73 20.43
N THR A 62 3.89 -2.91 19.15
CA THR A 62 5.23 -2.80 18.57
C THR A 62 5.09 -2.56 17.08
N ALA A 63 5.99 -1.77 16.50
CA ALA A 63 6.05 -1.65 15.06
C ALA A 63 7.49 -1.53 14.56
N TYR A 64 7.76 -2.05 13.36
CA TYR A 64 9.08 -1.95 12.76
C TYR A 64 9.00 -1.91 11.24
N THR A 65 10.02 -1.31 10.64
CA THR A 65 10.22 -1.29 9.21
C THR A 65 11.60 -1.83 8.86
N ARG A 66 11.68 -2.41 7.67
CA ARG A 66 12.90 -2.98 7.11
C ARG A 66 12.98 -2.58 5.65
N VAL A 67 14.03 -1.89 5.26
CA VAL A 67 14.27 -1.46 3.89
C VAL A 67 15.63 -1.95 3.45
N SER A 68 15.70 -2.66 2.34
CA SER A 68 16.94 -3.22 1.82
C SER A 68 17.01 -3.03 0.32
N GLY A 69 18.14 -2.56 -0.19
CA GLY A 69 18.45 -2.50 -1.62
C GLY A 69 19.81 -3.13 -1.87
N ARG A 70 19.91 -3.97 -2.88
CA ARG A 70 21.14 -4.67 -3.24
C ARG A 70 21.30 -4.73 -4.74
N GLU A 71 22.53 -4.47 -5.17
CA GLU A 71 23.02 -4.76 -6.49
C GLU A 71 23.64 -6.17 -6.57
N GLN A 72 23.38 -6.88 -7.67
CA GLN A 72 23.98 -8.18 -7.96
C GLN A 72 24.89 -8.06 -9.21
N GLY A 73 26.06 -7.43 -9.05
CA GLY A 73 27.07 -7.24 -10.12
C GLY A 73 27.14 -5.81 -10.66
N GLU A 74 28.20 -5.46 -11.41
CA GLU A 74 28.51 -4.06 -11.83
C GLU A 74 27.45 -3.39 -12.73
N GLU A 75 26.49 -4.14 -13.30
CA GLU A 75 25.44 -3.60 -14.19
C GLU A 75 24.04 -4.13 -13.81
N GLY A 76 23.84 -4.53 -12.55
CA GLY A 76 22.63 -5.18 -12.06
C GLY A 76 22.60 -6.71 -12.28
N PRO A 77 21.52 -7.39 -11.85
CA PRO A 77 20.21 -6.85 -11.47
C PRO A 77 20.18 -6.17 -10.09
N TRP A 78 19.31 -5.17 -9.94
CA TRP A 78 19.06 -4.51 -8.67
C TRP A 78 17.79 -5.08 -8.03
N SER A 79 17.84 -5.29 -6.73
CA SER A 79 16.75 -5.87 -5.97
C SER A 79 16.50 -5.06 -4.72
N MET A 80 15.26 -4.98 -4.31
CA MET A 80 14.87 -4.20 -3.15
C MET A 80 13.68 -4.84 -2.47
N VAL A 81 13.69 -4.81 -1.13
CA VAL A 81 12.60 -5.31 -0.31
C VAL A 81 12.31 -4.30 0.78
N THR A 82 11.04 -3.93 0.88
CA THR A 82 10.54 -2.92 1.80
C THR A 82 9.42 -3.54 2.60
N THR A 83 9.57 -3.58 3.92
CA THR A 83 8.61 -4.20 4.84
C THR A 83 8.23 -3.21 5.93
N SER A 84 6.95 -3.19 6.27
CA SER A 84 6.38 -2.47 7.40
C SER A 84 5.50 -3.42 8.19
N VAL A 85 5.77 -3.54 9.48
CA VAL A 85 5.07 -4.45 10.38
C VAL A 85 4.50 -3.68 11.54
N ILE A 86 3.25 -3.99 11.88
CA ILE A 86 2.59 -3.53 13.10
C ILE A 86 2.11 -4.77 13.85
N GLU A 87 2.34 -4.81 15.16
CA GLU A 87 1.76 -5.81 16.04
C GLU A 87 0.79 -5.15 17.03
N GLY A 88 -0.38 -5.76 17.22
CA GLY A 88 -1.43 -5.27 18.09
C GLY A 88 -1.95 -3.90 17.67
N LEU A 89 -2.23 -3.68 16.38
CA LEU A 89 -2.84 -2.44 15.91
C LEU A 89 -4.20 -2.27 16.57
N ASN A 90 -4.51 -1.04 16.98
CA ASN A 90 -5.82 -0.65 17.45
C ASN A 90 -6.14 0.78 17.01
N ILE A 91 -7.23 0.96 16.26
CA ILE A 91 -7.78 2.26 15.89
C ILE A 91 -9.14 2.37 16.58
N MET A 92 -9.19 3.16 17.67
CA MET A 92 -10.39 3.47 18.46
C MET A 92 -11.21 2.25 18.90
N GLU A 93 -10.59 1.09 19.14
CA GLU A 93 -11.24 -0.20 19.42
C GLU A 93 -12.12 -0.76 18.28
N VAL A 94 -12.25 -0.01 17.17
CA VAL A 94 -13.07 -0.40 16.03
C VAL A 94 -12.27 -1.22 15.04
N VAL A 95 -11.03 -0.84 14.71
CA VAL A 95 -10.18 -1.62 13.82
C VAL A 95 -9.00 -2.14 14.60
N THR A 96 -8.97 -3.44 14.82
CA THR A 96 -7.86 -4.09 15.54
C THR A 96 -7.24 -5.17 14.67
N ALA A 97 -5.94 -5.43 14.86
CA ALA A 97 -5.28 -6.55 14.22
C ALA A 97 -4.11 -7.04 15.07
N ASP A 98 -3.97 -8.35 15.18
CA ASP A 98 -2.83 -8.97 15.89
C ASP A 98 -1.53 -8.62 15.18
N ARG A 99 -1.52 -8.69 13.86
CA ARG A 99 -0.37 -8.32 13.04
C ARG A 99 -0.76 -7.89 11.63
N ILE A 100 -0.16 -6.81 11.17
CA ILE A 100 -0.25 -6.37 9.77
C ILE A 100 1.16 -6.32 9.20
N VAL A 101 1.32 -6.90 8.01
CA VAL A 101 2.59 -6.87 7.28
C VAL A 101 2.31 -6.28 5.90
N GLY A 102 2.85 -5.09 5.65
CA GLY A 102 3.00 -4.57 4.29
C GLY A 102 4.38 -4.92 3.78
N GLN A 103 4.48 -5.63 2.66
CA GLN A 103 5.75 -5.93 2.04
C GLN A 103 5.68 -5.81 0.52
N VAL A 104 6.65 -5.10 -0.03
CA VAL A 104 6.89 -5.01 -1.46
C VAL A 104 8.30 -5.47 -1.75
N SER A 105 8.44 -6.32 -2.77
CA SER A 105 9.73 -6.69 -3.36
C SER A 105 9.78 -6.21 -4.81
N LEU A 106 10.86 -5.50 -5.16
CA LEU A 106 11.13 -5.02 -6.51
C LEU A 106 12.40 -5.69 -7.05
N GLN A 107 12.36 -6.12 -8.31
CA GLN A 107 13.52 -6.62 -9.02
C GLN A 107 13.64 -5.93 -10.38
N TYR A 108 14.75 -5.22 -10.58
CA TYR A 108 15.09 -4.55 -11.83
C TYR A 108 16.02 -5.45 -12.63
N ALA A 109 15.52 -5.92 -13.77
CA ALA A 109 16.36 -6.55 -14.78
C ALA A 109 17.24 -5.48 -15.48
N LYS A 110 18.35 -5.92 -16.06
CA LYS A 110 19.29 -5.04 -16.75
C LYS A 110 18.59 -4.33 -17.92
N GLY A 111 18.67 -3.00 -17.95
CA GLY A 111 18.09 -2.20 -19.04
C GLY A 111 16.57 -2.00 -18.98
N VAL A 112 15.88 -2.63 -18.02
CA VAL A 112 14.43 -2.52 -17.86
C VAL A 112 14.08 -1.34 -16.96
N ARG A 113 13.10 -0.53 -17.39
CA ARG A 113 12.62 0.64 -16.61
C ARG A 113 11.61 0.29 -15.53
N PHE A 114 10.87 -0.79 -15.71
CA PHE A 114 9.81 -1.20 -14.78
C PHE A 114 10.21 -2.46 -14.01
N PRO A 115 10.22 -2.45 -12.67
CA PRO A 115 10.63 -3.61 -11.90
C PRO A 115 9.56 -4.70 -11.93
N ARG A 116 9.98 -5.96 -11.80
CA ARG A 116 9.07 -7.02 -11.34
C ARG A 116 8.64 -6.70 -9.92
N ILE A 117 7.34 -6.66 -9.67
CA ILE A 117 6.75 -6.31 -8.37
C ILE A 117 6.13 -7.55 -7.75
N SER A 118 6.45 -7.82 -6.48
CA SER A 118 5.78 -8.86 -5.70
C SER A 118 5.28 -8.32 -4.37
N PHE A 119 4.07 -8.74 -4.00
CA PHE A 119 3.43 -8.46 -2.72
C PHE A 119 3.30 -9.70 -1.83
N ALA A 120 3.98 -10.81 -2.17
CA ALA A 120 3.77 -12.11 -1.54
C ALA A 120 3.94 -12.13 -0.01
N GLY A 121 4.76 -11.23 0.55
CA GLY A 121 4.93 -11.09 2.00
C GLY A 121 3.84 -10.30 2.72
N SER A 122 2.93 -9.65 1.98
CA SER A 122 1.87 -8.81 2.54
C SER A 122 0.70 -9.64 3.07
N ARG A 123 0.22 -9.32 4.27
CA ARG A 123 -0.90 -10.05 4.91
C ARG A 123 -1.52 -9.29 6.08
N PHE A 124 -2.69 -9.77 6.48
CA PHE A 124 -3.43 -9.36 7.68
C PHE A 124 -3.63 -10.59 8.56
N ASP A 125 -3.20 -10.53 9.81
CA ASP A 125 -3.37 -11.58 10.79
C ASP A 125 -4.26 -11.05 11.94
N GLY A 126 -5.35 -11.77 12.24
CA GLY A 126 -6.27 -11.41 13.33
C GLY A 126 -6.99 -10.07 13.13
N LEU A 127 -7.29 -9.67 11.90
CA LEU A 127 -8.03 -8.43 11.63
C LEU A 127 -9.46 -8.52 12.17
N ARG A 128 -9.85 -7.55 12.98
CA ARG A 128 -11.20 -7.43 13.53
C ARG A 128 -11.74 -6.02 13.28
N VAL A 129 -13.02 -5.96 12.96
CA VAL A 129 -13.76 -4.71 12.78
C VAL A 129 -14.98 -4.72 13.69
N ALA A 130 -15.09 -3.72 14.56
CA ALA A 130 -16.05 -3.61 15.67
C ALA A 130 -16.19 -4.93 16.45
N GLY A 131 -15.05 -5.51 16.84
CA GLY A 131 -14.98 -6.76 17.62
C GLY A 131 -15.29 -8.04 16.85
N ARG A 132 -15.59 -7.99 15.54
CA ARG A 132 -15.84 -9.17 14.70
C ARG A 132 -14.64 -9.47 13.83
N ASP A 133 -14.29 -10.75 13.71
CA ASP A 133 -13.22 -11.18 12.83
C ASP A 133 -13.60 -10.93 11.37
N VAL A 134 -12.66 -10.38 10.60
CA VAL A 134 -12.83 -10.05 9.18
C VAL A 134 -11.65 -10.63 8.44
N VAL A 135 -11.89 -11.53 7.50
CA VAL A 135 -10.85 -12.13 6.67
C VAL A 135 -10.82 -11.45 5.29
N PRO A 136 -9.78 -10.68 4.96
CA PRO A 136 -9.60 -10.11 3.63
C PRO A 136 -9.33 -11.21 2.60
N VAL A 137 -10.06 -11.16 1.49
CA VAL A 137 -9.81 -12.02 0.33
C VAL A 137 -8.70 -11.40 -0.50
N MET A 138 -7.47 -11.91 -0.33
CA MET A 138 -6.30 -11.40 -1.05
C MET A 138 -6.41 -11.67 -2.56
N ASN A 139 -6.11 -10.66 -3.37
CA ASN A 139 -6.09 -10.75 -4.83
C ASN A 139 -4.90 -11.60 -5.29
N LYS A 140 -5.18 -12.85 -5.67
CA LYS A 140 -4.14 -13.81 -6.07
C LYS A 140 -3.30 -13.32 -7.25
N LYS A 141 -3.89 -12.58 -8.21
CA LYS A 141 -3.17 -12.07 -9.39
C LYS A 141 -2.03 -11.13 -8.96
N PHE A 142 -2.28 -10.22 -8.02
CA PHE A 142 -1.25 -9.30 -7.53
C PHE A 142 -0.23 -9.98 -6.61
N MET A 143 -0.66 -10.97 -5.82
CA MET A 143 0.25 -11.72 -4.95
C MET A 143 1.29 -12.53 -5.73
N THR A 144 0.93 -12.99 -6.93
CA THR A 144 1.79 -13.82 -7.78
C THR A 144 2.16 -13.15 -9.10
N LEU A 145 1.96 -11.84 -9.25
CA LEU A 145 2.23 -11.15 -10.51
C LEU A 145 3.73 -11.28 -10.83
N GLN A 146 4.05 -12.05 -11.87
CA GLN A 146 5.40 -12.13 -12.41
C GLN A 146 5.36 -11.40 -13.74
N CYS A 147 5.99 -10.23 -13.79
CA CYS A 147 6.11 -9.48 -15.02
C CYS A 147 7.23 -10.11 -15.85
N GLU A 148 6.88 -11.00 -16.76
CA GLU A 148 7.86 -11.71 -17.60
C GLU A 148 8.47 -10.78 -18.67
N ASP A 149 7.72 -9.76 -19.11
CA ASP A 149 8.14 -8.86 -20.17
C ASP A 149 9.02 -7.68 -19.69
N GLU A 150 10.00 -7.33 -20.54
CA GLU A 150 10.96 -6.23 -20.35
C GLU A 150 10.36 -4.83 -20.60
N ASP A 151 9.15 -4.75 -21.14
CA ASP A 151 8.45 -3.48 -21.43
C ASP A 151 7.56 -3.02 -20.26
N CYS A 152 7.10 -1.77 -20.30
CA CYS A 152 6.10 -1.18 -19.36
C CYS A 152 4.72 -1.89 -19.35
N LEU A 153 4.62 -3.10 -19.91
CA LEU A 153 3.46 -4.00 -19.93
C LEU A 153 2.82 -4.26 -18.54
N PRO A 154 3.55 -4.26 -17.41
CA PRO A 154 2.93 -4.41 -16.09
C PRO A 154 1.92 -3.32 -15.77
N LEU A 155 2.13 -2.08 -16.27
CA LEU A 155 1.18 -1.00 -16.05
C LEU A 155 -0.17 -1.30 -16.74
N LYS A 156 -0.18 -1.98 -17.89
CA LYS A 156 -1.43 -2.39 -18.56
C LYS A 156 -2.16 -3.46 -17.76
N GLU A 157 -1.45 -4.39 -17.14
CA GLU A 157 -2.04 -5.40 -16.27
C GLU A 157 -2.63 -4.77 -15.00
N PHE A 158 -1.89 -3.87 -14.35
CA PHE A 158 -2.40 -3.10 -13.22
C PHE A 158 -3.61 -2.24 -13.63
N GLN A 159 -3.59 -1.61 -14.80
CA GLN A 159 -4.73 -0.86 -15.33
C GLN A 159 -5.95 -1.76 -15.56
N LYS A 160 -5.76 -2.95 -16.14
CA LYS A 160 -6.83 -3.92 -16.36
C LYS A 160 -7.43 -4.38 -15.04
N ALA A 161 -6.58 -4.76 -14.08
CA ALA A 161 -7.02 -5.21 -12.76
C ALA A 161 -7.68 -4.08 -11.96
N SER A 162 -7.18 -2.85 -12.07
CA SER A 162 -7.80 -1.64 -11.51
C SER A 162 -9.22 -1.42 -12.07
N ARG A 163 -9.41 -1.54 -13.38
CA ARG A 163 -10.75 -1.46 -14.01
C ARG A 163 -11.68 -2.57 -13.53
N GLU A 164 -11.19 -3.81 -13.45
CA GLU A 164 -11.97 -4.96 -12.93
C GLU A 164 -12.44 -4.72 -11.47
N GLN A 165 -11.55 -4.22 -10.61
CA GLN A 165 -11.87 -3.85 -9.23
C GLN A 165 -12.87 -2.69 -9.18
N GLY A 166 -12.64 -1.63 -9.96
CA GLY A 166 -13.54 -0.48 -10.07
C GLY A 166 -14.97 -0.90 -10.44
N ARG A 167 -15.14 -1.74 -11.48
CA ARG A 167 -16.46 -2.27 -11.87
C ARG A 167 -17.13 -3.04 -10.74
N THR A 168 -16.39 -3.87 -10.01
CA THR A 168 -16.92 -4.66 -8.90
C THR A 168 -17.41 -3.78 -7.76
N ILE A 169 -16.61 -2.76 -7.41
CA ILE A 169 -16.94 -1.76 -6.39
C ILE A 169 -18.20 -0.98 -6.78
N ILE A 170 -18.24 -0.45 -8.01
CA ILE A 170 -19.39 0.33 -8.52
C ILE A 170 -20.66 -0.52 -8.59
N LYS A 171 -20.56 -1.77 -9.06
CA LYS A 171 -21.70 -2.71 -9.08
C LYS A 171 -22.26 -2.94 -7.68
N SER A 172 -21.40 -3.17 -6.69
CA SER A 172 -21.80 -3.34 -5.28
C SER A 172 -22.43 -2.06 -4.71
N ALA A 173 -21.86 -0.89 -5.04
CA ALA A 173 -22.36 0.41 -4.62
C ALA A 173 -23.76 0.71 -5.17
N ASN A 174 -24.00 0.42 -6.46
CA ASN A 174 -25.30 0.62 -7.11
C ASN A 174 -26.37 -0.26 -6.49
N ALA A 175 -26.06 -1.54 -6.24
CA ALA A 175 -26.98 -2.46 -5.56
C ALA A 175 -27.39 -1.96 -4.16
N LYS A 176 -26.46 -1.31 -3.46
CA LYS A 176 -26.66 -0.76 -2.11
C LYS A 176 -27.06 0.73 -2.10
N LYS A 177 -27.24 1.35 -3.27
CA LYS A 177 -27.58 2.77 -3.47
C LYS A 177 -26.64 3.75 -2.74
N VAL A 178 -25.32 3.54 -2.82
CA VAL A 178 -24.31 4.35 -2.11
C VAL A 178 -23.57 5.30 -3.04
N LYS A 179 -23.96 6.57 -3.02
CA LYS A 179 -23.46 7.60 -3.97
C LYS A 179 -21.96 7.88 -3.87
N TRP A 180 -21.42 8.03 -2.65
CA TRP A 180 -20.02 8.46 -2.50
C TRP A 180 -19.00 7.48 -3.09
N VAL A 181 -19.34 6.18 -3.11
CA VAL A 181 -18.48 5.15 -3.71
C VAL A 181 -18.38 5.37 -5.23
N HIS A 182 -19.49 5.77 -5.85
CA HIS A 182 -19.51 6.16 -7.26
C HIS A 182 -18.64 7.40 -7.52
N ASP A 183 -18.81 8.44 -6.70
CA ASP A 183 -18.04 9.68 -6.82
C ASP A 183 -16.53 9.43 -6.68
N ARG A 184 -16.14 8.46 -5.84
CA ARG A 184 -14.73 8.12 -5.60
C ARG A 184 -14.08 7.22 -6.65
N PHE A 185 -14.81 6.23 -7.18
CA PHE A 185 -14.19 5.14 -7.95
C PHE A 185 -14.64 5.05 -9.41
N SER A 186 -15.60 5.87 -9.86
CA SER A 186 -16.10 5.85 -11.25
C SER A 186 -15.00 6.09 -12.30
N TRP A 187 -13.98 6.87 -11.97
CA TRP A 187 -12.84 7.13 -12.87
C TRP A 187 -11.98 5.88 -13.15
N MET A 188 -12.01 4.86 -12.27
CA MET A 188 -11.20 3.65 -12.42
C MET A 188 -11.62 2.81 -13.63
N ASP A 189 -12.88 2.88 -14.07
CA ASP A 189 -13.39 2.13 -15.23
C ASP A 189 -13.13 2.84 -16.57
N SER A 190 -12.70 4.10 -16.56
CA SER A 190 -12.51 4.89 -17.77
C SER A 190 -11.17 4.60 -18.45
N GLU A 191 -11.09 4.66 -19.78
CA GLU A 191 -9.80 4.60 -20.51
C GLU A 191 -9.02 5.92 -20.42
N PRO A 192 -7.67 5.88 -20.35
CA PRO A 192 -6.85 7.09 -20.31
C PRO A 192 -7.03 7.89 -21.58
N LYS A 193 -7.15 9.21 -21.44
CA LYS A 193 -6.93 10.07 -22.59
C LYS A 193 -5.44 10.05 -22.95
N PRO A 194 -5.07 10.13 -24.24
CA PRO A 194 -3.67 10.23 -24.64
C PRO A 194 -2.99 11.44 -23.96
N GLY A 195 -1.83 11.22 -23.33
CA GLY A 195 -1.02 12.27 -22.70
C GLY A 195 -1.29 12.55 -21.22
N GLU A 196 -2.25 11.86 -20.59
CA GLU A 196 -2.44 11.93 -19.14
C GLU A 196 -1.59 10.87 -18.43
N ASP A 197 -0.65 11.31 -17.58
CA ASP A 197 0.05 10.43 -16.63
C ASP A 197 -0.99 9.87 -15.63
N ARG A 198 -1.28 8.57 -15.74
CA ARG A 198 -2.22 7.94 -14.82
C ARG A 198 -1.52 7.45 -13.56
N CYS A 199 -2.01 7.92 -12.43
CA CYS A 199 -1.96 7.16 -11.19
C CYS A 199 -2.91 5.96 -11.31
N VAL A 200 -2.39 4.74 -11.25
CA VAL A 200 -3.22 3.53 -11.17
C VAL A 200 -3.49 3.27 -9.69
N LEU A 201 -4.75 3.13 -9.30
CA LEU A 201 -5.12 2.66 -7.96
C LEU A 201 -5.54 1.21 -8.06
N CYS A 202 -4.91 0.35 -7.25
CA CYS A 202 -5.27 -1.05 -7.11
C CYS A 202 -5.41 -1.38 -5.63
N SER A 203 -6.00 -2.54 -5.33
CA SER A 203 -5.97 -3.13 -4.00
C SER A 203 -5.46 -4.56 -4.03
N LEU A 204 -4.68 -4.95 -3.02
CA LEU A 204 -4.32 -6.34 -2.74
C LEU A 204 -5.50 -7.16 -2.21
N VAL A 205 -6.65 -6.55 -1.97
CA VAL A 205 -7.84 -7.17 -1.39
C VAL A 205 -8.98 -7.05 -2.41
N ASP A 206 -9.63 -8.17 -2.75
CA ASP A 206 -10.79 -8.16 -3.66
C ASP A 206 -12.11 -7.97 -2.90
N GLY A 207 -12.09 -8.24 -1.60
CA GLY A 207 -13.26 -8.27 -0.76
C GLY A 207 -12.89 -8.66 0.66
N VAL A 208 -13.90 -8.69 1.52
CA VAL A 208 -13.84 -9.34 2.82
C VAL A 208 -14.90 -10.42 2.86
N ASP A 209 -14.80 -11.33 3.82
CA ASP A 209 -15.91 -12.24 4.11
C ASP A 209 -17.22 -11.47 4.43
N GLN A 210 -18.34 -12.19 4.41
CA GLN A 210 -19.66 -11.58 4.53
C GLN A 210 -19.98 -11.04 5.94
N ASN A 211 -19.06 -11.11 6.91
CA ASN A 211 -19.33 -10.84 8.33
C ASN A 211 -18.96 -9.43 8.82
N VAL A 212 -18.94 -8.43 7.95
CA VAL A 212 -18.65 -7.06 8.40
C VAL A 212 -19.85 -6.38 9.08
N PRO A 213 -19.65 -5.68 10.21
CA PRO A 213 -20.69 -4.94 10.93
C PRO A 213 -21.15 -3.64 10.24
N GLY A 214 -20.94 -3.53 8.93
CA GLY A 214 -21.23 -2.35 8.13
C GLY A 214 -21.44 -2.70 6.66
N ARG A 215 -21.06 -1.81 5.75
CA ARG A 215 -21.15 -2.06 4.30
C ARG A 215 -19.76 -2.32 3.73
N SER A 216 -19.60 -3.41 2.97
CA SER A 216 -18.39 -3.67 2.16
C SER A 216 -18.63 -3.41 0.67
N PHE A 217 -17.62 -2.84 0.00
CA PHE A 217 -17.52 -2.64 -1.44
C PHE A 217 -16.11 -3.02 -1.89
N GLY A 218 -15.89 -4.30 -2.19
CA GLY A 218 -14.55 -4.81 -2.47
C GLY A 218 -13.62 -4.62 -1.27
N HIS A 219 -12.49 -3.95 -1.45
CA HIS A 219 -11.51 -3.65 -0.40
C HIS A 219 -11.93 -2.52 0.57
N VAL A 220 -13.11 -1.94 0.37
CA VAL A 220 -13.57 -0.78 1.14
C VAL A 220 -14.66 -1.19 2.10
N LEU A 221 -14.49 -0.85 3.38
CA LEU A 221 -15.47 -1.04 4.42
C LEU A 221 -15.98 0.32 4.87
N GLU A 222 -17.27 0.44 5.08
CA GLU A 222 -17.91 1.60 5.68
C GLU A 222 -18.61 1.14 6.96
N ILE A 223 -18.13 1.66 8.08
CA ILE A 223 -18.59 1.31 9.41
C ILE A 223 -19.42 2.48 9.95
N PRO A 224 -20.70 2.27 10.27
CA PRO A 224 -21.56 3.31 10.83
C PRO A 224 -20.90 3.98 12.03
N GLU A 225 -21.03 5.30 12.11
CA GLU A 225 -20.53 6.12 13.22
C GLU A 225 -19.02 6.04 13.48
N PHE A 226 -18.24 5.39 12.61
CA PHE A 226 -16.79 5.34 12.69
C PHE A 226 -16.15 5.99 11.46
N GLY A 227 -16.52 5.54 10.26
CA GLY A 227 -15.94 6.03 9.02
C GLY A 227 -15.70 4.94 7.99
N ARG A 228 -14.64 5.10 7.19
CA ARG A 228 -14.31 4.21 6.07
C ARG A 228 -12.92 3.62 6.25
N ILE A 229 -12.77 2.36 5.88
CA ILE A 229 -11.53 1.61 5.96
C ILE A 229 -11.23 1.09 4.56
N PHE A 230 -10.02 1.31 4.07
CA PHE A 230 -9.54 0.82 2.79
C PHE A 230 -8.42 -0.16 3.06
N LEU A 231 -8.53 -1.35 2.49
CA LEU A 231 -7.58 -2.44 2.71
C LEU A 231 -6.64 -2.59 1.52
N GLY A 232 -5.34 -2.69 1.79
CA GLY A 232 -4.31 -3.08 0.82
C GLY A 232 -4.20 -2.19 -0.41
N GLU A 233 -4.50 -0.89 -0.31
CA GLU A 233 -4.42 0.02 -1.46
C GLU A 233 -2.97 0.24 -1.89
N PHE A 234 -2.70 0.11 -3.18
CA PHE A 234 -1.39 0.42 -3.75
C PHE A 234 -1.50 1.17 -5.07
N THR A 235 -0.48 1.97 -5.35
CA THR A 235 -0.35 2.77 -6.56
C THR A 235 0.98 2.49 -7.24
N PRO A 236 1.00 1.70 -8.32
CA PRO A 236 2.17 1.58 -9.17
C PRO A 236 2.28 2.81 -10.09
N SER A 237 3.51 3.25 -10.31
CA SER A 237 3.89 4.27 -11.27
C SER A 237 5.14 3.81 -12.04
N CYS A 238 5.59 4.59 -13.03
CA CYS A 238 6.77 4.24 -13.81
C CYS A 238 8.02 4.20 -12.90
N GLY A 239 8.47 2.99 -12.54
CA GLY A 239 9.66 2.78 -11.72
C GLY A 239 9.45 2.90 -10.20
N SER A 240 8.22 3.07 -9.70
CA SER A 240 7.95 3.03 -8.25
C SER A 240 6.56 2.50 -7.91
N VAL A 241 6.38 2.04 -6.67
CA VAL A 241 5.12 1.58 -6.11
C VAL A 241 5.01 2.02 -4.67
N ARG A 242 3.79 2.36 -4.25
CA ARG A 242 3.45 2.65 -2.86
C ARG A 242 2.27 1.80 -2.43
N LEU A 243 2.37 1.16 -1.28
CA LEU A 243 1.34 0.31 -0.68
C LEU A 243 0.98 0.85 0.70
N SER A 244 -0.30 0.83 1.04
CA SER A 244 -0.86 1.07 2.37
C SER A 244 -1.75 -0.11 2.73
N MET A 245 -1.38 -0.87 3.77
CA MET A 245 -2.16 -2.03 4.20
C MET A 245 -3.52 -1.63 4.77
N ILE A 246 -3.57 -0.58 5.59
CA ILE A 246 -4.82 0.02 6.06
C ILE A 246 -4.76 1.52 5.84
N ARG A 247 -5.83 2.08 5.30
CA ARG A 247 -6.11 3.51 5.35
C ARG A 247 -7.49 3.69 5.98
N ALA A 248 -7.60 4.46 7.05
CA ALA A 248 -8.86 4.76 7.70
C ALA A 248 -9.18 6.25 7.53
N GLU A 249 -10.36 6.54 7.00
CA GLU A 249 -10.98 7.87 6.98
C GLU A 249 -12.01 7.91 8.12
N LEU A 250 -11.64 8.54 9.24
CA LEU A 250 -12.51 8.68 10.40
C LEU A 250 -13.57 9.76 10.13
N GLY A 251 -14.83 9.44 10.41
CA GLY A 251 -15.99 10.32 10.20
C GLY A 251 -16.89 10.44 11.43
N CYS A 252 -16.37 10.11 12.61
CA CYS A 252 -17.09 10.10 13.87
C CYS A 252 -16.90 11.42 14.64
N SER A 253 -17.02 11.40 15.97
CA SER A 253 -16.61 12.52 16.84
C SER A 253 -15.13 12.90 16.64
N ILE A 254 -14.33 11.94 16.20
CA ILE A 254 -12.98 12.12 15.69
C ILE A 254 -13.01 12.03 14.17
N GLN A 255 -12.57 13.10 13.51
CA GLN A 255 -12.44 13.15 12.05
C GLN A 255 -10.96 13.21 11.69
N GLY A 256 -10.53 12.45 10.69
CA GLY A 256 -9.12 12.39 10.35
C GLY A 256 -8.78 11.24 9.41
N ASN A 257 -7.49 11.11 9.11
CA ASN A 257 -6.96 10.07 8.26
C ASN A 257 -5.82 9.34 8.98
N ILE A 258 -5.86 8.02 8.97
CA ILE A 258 -4.82 7.15 9.52
C ILE A 258 -4.34 6.22 8.41
N SER A 259 -3.04 6.01 8.33
CA SER A 259 -2.43 5.01 7.46
C SER A 259 -1.56 4.05 8.28
N ALA A 260 -1.66 2.77 7.97
CA ALA A 260 -0.94 1.70 8.64
C ALA A 260 -0.33 0.73 7.62
N GLY A 261 0.88 0.26 7.91
CA GLY A 261 1.64 -0.68 7.08
C GLY A 261 2.00 -0.06 5.74
N VAL A 262 2.60 1.13 5.75
CA VAL A 262 2.94 1.87 4.52
C VAL A 262 4.35 1.52 4.08
N VAL A 263 4.49 1.13 2.82
CA VAL A 263 5.77 0.85 2.18
C VAL A 263 5.82 1.49 0.80
N GLY A 264 6.99 2.03 0.46
CA GLY A 264 7.28 2.63 -0.83
C GLY A 264 8.58 2.06 -1.40
N GLY A 265 8.62 1.91 -2.71
CA GLY A 265 9.79 1.38 -3.38
C GLY A 265 9.88 1.83 -4.82
N GLY A 266 11.09 2.08 -5.28
CA GLY A 266 11.42 2.41 -6.64
C GLY A 266 12.91 2.56 -6.86
N GLY A 267 13.26 3.20 -7.96
CA GLY A 267 14.63 3.52 -8.32
C GLY A 267 14.77 3.73 -9.80
N SER A 268 15.90 4.30 -10.19
CA SER A 268 16.18 4.62 -11.59
C SER A 268 17.67 4.56 -11.88
N THR A 269 17.97 4.18 -13.12
CA THR A 269 19.33 4.17 -13.65
C THR A 269 19.63 5.51 -14.32
N PHE A 270 20.77 6.11 -13.99
CA PHE A 270 21.26 7.32 -14.64
C PHE A 270 22.47 7.01 -15.52
N PRO A 271 22.61 7.71 -16.66
CA PRO A 271 23.86 7.70 -17.41
C PRO A 271 24.99 8.30 -16.56
N PRO A 272 26.26 7.97 -16.85
CA PRO A 272 27.41 8.59 -16.19
C PRO A 272 27.58 10.06 -16.54
#